data_AF-X1H7F7-F1
#
_entry.id   AF-X1H7F7-F1
#
_cell.length_a   1.000
_cell.length_b   1.000
_cell.length_c   1.000
_cell.angle_alpha   90.00
_cell.angle_beta   90.00
_cell.angle_gamma   90.00
#
_symmetry.space_group_name_H-M   'P 1'
#
loop_
_entity.id
_entity.type
_entity.pdbx_description
1 polymer ?
#
loop_
_entity_poly.entity_id
_entity_poly.type
_entity_poly.pdbx_seq_one_letter_code
_entity_poly.pdbx_strand_id
1 'polypeptide(L)'
;MIKIDLDKLLHQRIIDKCKSLYKDGHFPQAALEAIKQVERALKEKAEIGEKLFGARLVDQLLGAGKGIKLKIPLGEEFQEQARLLFKGAFSYYRNYAAHDGSKIDETICIRVMVLASELLDLVGASSVSFAEIGGVKELIKQGIFDNESQLSDLLSFLSSQVFPHEIFDGMFEDLAERSYSEQQYQTVFDLG
;
A
#
# COMPACT_ATOMS: atom_id res chain seq x y z
N MET A 1 -7.21 -27.57 -25.23
CA MET A 1 -7.24 -26.12 -24.97
C MET A 1 -7.59 -25.93 -23.51
N ILE A 2 -6.68 -25.41 -22.69
CA ILE A 2 -6.93 -25.20 -21.25
C ILE A 2 -7.81 -23.95 -21.13
N LYS A 3 -9.01 -24.07 -20.56
CA LYS A 3 -9.81 -22.92 -20.13
C LYS A 3 -9.18 -22.38 -18.85
N ILE A 4 -8.50 -21.25 -18.95
CA ILE A 4 -8.02 -20.52 -17.78
C ILE A 4 -9.23 -19.78 -17.20
N ASP A 5 -9.52 -20.03 -15.93
CA ASP A 5 -10.53 -19.30 -15.19
C ASP A 5 -9.93 -17.96 -14.75
N LEU A 6 -10.28 -16.89 -15.46
CA LEU A 6 -9.72 -15.56 -15.23
C LEU A 6 -10.05 -15.05 -13.82
N ASP A 7 -11.19 -15.45 -13.24
CA ASP A 7 -11.58 -15.04 -11.90
C ASP A 7 -10.63 -15.59 -10.82
N LYS A 8 -9.88 -16.67 -11.11
CA LYS A 8 -8.85 -17.21 -10.21
C LYS A 8 -7.51 -16.47 -10.29
N LEU A 9 -7.29 -15.71 -11.35
CA LEU A 9 -6.05 -14.95 -11.58
C LEU A 9 -6.17 -13.48 -11.19
N LEU A 10 -7.39 -13.01 -10.95
CA LEU A 10 -7.66 -11.61 -10.68
C LEU A 10 -7.94 -11.38 -9.21
N HIS A 11 -7.34 -10.32 -8.69
CA HIS A 11 -7.68 -9.80 -7.38
C HIS A 11 -9.16 -9.37 -7.37
N GLN A 12 -9.89 -9.62 -6.29
CA GLN A 12 -11.35 -9.36 -6.21
C GLN A 12 -11.71 -7.92 -6.61
N ARG A 13 -10.91 -6.95 -6.16
CA ARG A 13 -11.04 -5.53 -6.55
C ARG A 13 -11.02 -5.29 -8.07
N ILE A 14 -10.23 -6.04 -8.83
CA ILE A 14 -10.17 -5.95 -10.29
C ILE A 14 -11.42 -6.56 -10.92
N ILE A 15 -11.88 -7.70 -10.40
CA ILE A 15 -13.14 -8.34 -10.82
C ILE A 15 -14.29 -7.34 -10.66
N ASP A 16 -14.41 -6.72 -9.49
CA ASP A 16 -15.53 -5.83 -9.17
C ASP A 16 -15.54 -4.55 -10.02
N LYS A 17 -14.37 -4.03 -10.41
CA LYS A 17 -14.24 -2.73 -11.07
C LYS A 17 -14.05 -2.81 -12.58
N CYS A 18 -13.51 -3.91 -13.10
CA CYS A 18 -13.08 -4.00 -14.50
C CYS A 18 -13.86 -5.04 -15.31
N LYS A 19 -14.53 -6.01 -14.67
CA LYS A 19 -15.13 -7.15 -15.38
C LYS A 19 -16.25 -6.77 -16.33
N SER A 20 -17.08 -5.77 -15.99
CA SER A 20 -18.11 -5.24 -16.89
C SER A 20 -17.47 -4.61 -18.13
N LEU A 21 -16.54 -3.66 -17.93
CA LEU A 21 -15.81 -2.99 -19.00
C LEU A 21 -15.13 -4.01 -19.95
N TYR A 22 -14.48 -5.02 -19.40
CA TYR A 22 -13.85 -6.07 -20.20
C TYR A 22 -14.89 -6.87 -21.01
N LYS A 23 -15.99 -7.30 -20.40
CA LYS A 23 -17.06 -8.06 -21.09
C LYS A 23 -17.75 -7.26 -22.19
N ASP A 24 -17.83 -5.94 -22.03
CA ASP A 24 -18.44 -5.03 -22.98
C ASP A 24 -17.47 -4.62 -24.11
N GLY A 25 -16.23 -5.14 -24.11
CA GLY A 25 -15.21 -4.84 -25.13
C GLY A 25 -14.49 -3.51 -24.92
N HIS A 26 -14.68 -2.85 -23.77
CA HIS A 26 -14.01 -1.60 -23.39
C HIS A 26 -12.62 -1.87 -22.80
N PHE A 27 -11.76 -2.53 -23.60
CA PHE A 27 -10.45 -3.02 -23.16
C PHE A 27 -9.50 -1.91 -22.66
N PRO A 28 -9.34 -0.77 -23.35
CA PRO A 28 -8.49 0.31 -22.84
C PRO A 28 -8.99 0.88 -21.50
N GLN A 29 -10.31 1.01 -21.34
CA GLN A 29 -10.93 1.52 -20.11
C GLN A 29 -10.77 0.53 -18.95
N ALA A 30 -10.96 -0.78 -19.21
CA ALA A 30 -10.74 -1.82 -18.21
C ALA A 30 -9.27 -1.86 -17.75
N ALA A 31 -8.32 -1.78 -18.69
CA ALA A 31 -6.89 -1.74 -18.38
C ALA A 31 -6.51 -0.48 -17.57
N LEU A 32 -7.04 0.68 -17.94
CA LEU A 32 -6.82 1.93 -17.20
C LEU A 32 -7.40 1.85 -15.78
N GLU A 33 -8.63 1.35 -15.64
CA GLU A 33 -9.29 1.23 -14.34
C GLU A 33 -8.55 0.25 -13.43
N ALA A 34 -8.02 -0.85 -13.97
CA ALA A 34 -7.22 -1.81 -13.21
C ALA A 34 -5.99 -1.14 -12.55
N ILE A 35 -5.21 -0.37 -13.30
CA ILE A 35 -4.04 0.34 -12.73
C ILE A 35 -4.46 1.45 -11.76
N LYS A 36 -5.60 2.11 -12.01
CA LYS A 36 -6.14 3.10 -11.05
C LYS A 36 -6.56 2.45 -9.72
N GLN A 37 -6.99 1.19 -9.71
CA GLN A 37 -7.27 0.49 -8.46
C GLN A 37 -6.00 0.22 -7.65
N VAL A 38 -4.86 -0.06 -8.30
CA VAL A 38 -3.55 -0.14 -7.61
C VAL A 38 -3.19 1.21 -6.98
N GLU A 39 -3.38 2.31 -7.72
CA GLU A 39 -3.11 3.66 -7.22
C GLU A 39 -3.96 4.01 -5.99
N ARG A 40 -5.25 3.64 -6.01
CA ARG A 40 -6.15 3.84 -4.87
C ARG A 40 -5.72 2.98 -3.67
N ALA A 41 -5.38 1.72 -3.90
CA ALA A 41 -4.91 0.84 -2.83
C ALA A 41 -3.65 1.39 -2.14
N LEU A 42 -2.70 1.94 -2.90
CA LEU A 42 -1.51 2.61 -2.35
C LEU A 42 -1.88 3.80 -1.45
N LYS A 43 -2.82 4.64 -1.90
CA LYS A 43 -3.30 5.80 -1.13
C LYS A 43 -4.03 5.39 0.14
N GLU A 44 -4.93 4.43 0.02
CA GLU A 44 -5.70 3.88 1.13
C GLU A 44 -4.76 3.26 2.17
N LYS A 45 -3.78 2.46 1.74
CA LYS A 45 -2.81 1.81 2.62
C LYS A 45 -1.91 2.81 3.36
N ALA A 46 -1.51 3.89 2.71
CA ALA A 46 -0.67 4.93 3.31
C ALA A 46 -1.47 6.08 3.96
N GLU A 47 -2.81 6.01 3.92
CA GLU A 47 -3.74 7.02 4.45
C GLU A 47 -3.45 8.45 3.92
N ILE A 48 -2.96 8.57 2.69
CA ILE A 48 -2.62 9.86 2.09
C ILE A 48 -3.73 10.39 1.18
N GLY A 49 -3.88 11.72 1.17
CA GLY A 49 -4.88 12.40 0.36
C GLY A 49 -4.67 12.31 -1.16
N GLU A 50 -5.69 12.74 -1.90
CA GLU A 50 -5.80 12.53 -3.35
C GLU A 50 -4.77 13.28 -4.22
N LYS A 51 -3.95 14.18 -3.68
CA LYS A 51 -3.13 15.11 -4.49
C LYS A 51 -1.98 14.45 -5.26
N LEU A 52 -1.60 13.23 -4.91
CA LEU A 52 -0.45 12.53 -5.48
C LEU A 52 -0.90 11.42 -6.43
N PHE A 53 -0.23 11.30 -7.56
CA PHE A 53 -0.60 10.35 -8.61
C PHE A 53 0.63 9.84 -9.34
N GLY A 54 0.49 8.66 -9.95
CA GLY A 54 1.42 8.20 -10.96
C GLY A 54 2.77 7.81 -10.37
N ALA A 55 3.83 8.01 -11.15
CA ALA A 55 5.19 7.81 -10.71
C ALA A 55 5.55 8.61 -9.45
N ARG A 56 4.97 9.81 -9.25
CA ARG A 56 5.25 10.65 -8.08
C ARG A 56 4.73 10.03 -6.78
N LEU A 57 3.54 9.42 -6.83
CA LEU A 57 3.00 8.67 -5.70
C LEU A 57 3.92 7.50 -5.34
N VAL A 58 4.34 6.74 -6.35
CA VAL A 58 5.24 5.60 -6.17
C VAL A 58 6.59 6.03 -5.59
N ASP A 59 7.20 7.09 -6.13
CA ASP A 59 8.47 7.62 -5.63
C ASP A 59 8.35 8.06 -4.17
N GLN A 60 7.22 8.67 -3.79
CA GLN A 60 6.99 9.10 -2.42
C GLN A 60 6.82 7.92 -1.45
N LEU A 61 6.03 6.91 -1.81
CA LEU A 61 5.69 5.81 -0.90
C LEU A 61 6.74 4.70 -0.87
N LEU A 62 7.34 4.37 -2.01
CA LEU A 62 8.26 3.22 -2.13
C LEU A 62 9.73 3.63 -2.26
N GLY A 63 10.02 4.92 -2.47
CA GLY A 63 11.38 5.45 -2.53
C GLY A 63 11.90 5.99 -1.20
N ALA A 64 13.17 6.40 -1.20
CA ALA A 64 13.80 7.02 -0.03
C ALA A 64 13.39 8.49 0.15
N GLY A 65 13.56 9.02 1.37
CA GLY A 65 13.37 10.42 1.73
C GLY A 65 12.13 10.66 2.59
N LYS A 66 12.02 11.83 3.21
CA LYS A 66 11.04 12.07 4.29
C LYS A 66 9.58 11.73 3.94
N GLY A 67 8.87 11.14 4.91
CA GLY A 67 7.44 10.87 4.86
C GLY A 67 7.07 9.41 5.17
N ILE A 68 5.77 9.11 5.12
CA ILE A 68 5.23 7.75 5.25
C ILE A 68 5.72 6.89 4.08
N LYS A 69 6.20 5.69 4.39
CA LYS A 69 6.67 4.71 3.40
C LYS A 69 5.85 3.44 3.44
N LEU A 70 5.88 2.70 2.34
CA LEU A 70 5.40 1.33 2.27
C LEU A 70 6.59 0.39 2.01
N LYS A 71 6.70 -0.65 2.82
CA LYS A 71 7.68 -1.73 2.66
C LYS A 71 7.01 -2.93 2.01
N ILE A 72 7.52 -3.35 0.86
CA ILE A 72 6.97 -4.47 0.08
C ILE A 72 7.50 -5.79 0.66
N PRO A 73 6.69 -6.88 0.71
CA PRO A 73 6.99 -8.08 1.51
C PRO A 73 8.14 -8.98 1.01
N LEU A 74 8.78 -8.66 -0.12
CA LEU A 74 9.75 -9.56 -0.77
C LEU A 74 11.20 -9.34 -0.34
N GLY A 75 11.45 -8.58 0.73
CA GLY A 75 12.78 -8.28 1.25
C GLY A 75 13.18 -6.82 1.04
N GLU A 76 13.86 -6.24 2.04
CA GLU A 76 14.24 -4.83 2.02
C GLU A 76 15.24 -4.51 0.91
N GLU A 77 16.10 -5.46 0.56
CA GLU A 77 17.08 -5.33 -0.52
C GLU A 77 16.43 -5.20 -1.91
N PHE A 78 15.16 -5.61 -2.04
CA PHE A 78 14.39 -5.54 -3.29
C PHE A 78 13.44 -4.33 -3.34
N GLN A 79 13.45 -3.46 -2.32
CA GLN A 79 12.54 -2.33 -2.22
C GLN A 79 12.65 -1.38 -3.43
N GLU A 80 13.88 -1.14 -3.91
CA GLU A 80 14.12 -0.30 -5.08
C GLU A 80 13.57 -0.94 -6.37
N GLN A 81 13.73 -2.26 -6.53
CA GLN A 81 13.20 -3.01 -7.67
C GLN A 81 11.67 -3.02 -7.65
N ALA A 82 11.07 -3.17 -6.46
CA ALA A 82 9.63 -3.04 -6.29
C ALA A 82 9.16 -1.64 -6.69
N ARG A 83 9.83 -0.57 -6.23
CA ARG A 83 9.54 0.80 -6.65
C ARG A 83 9.59 0.95 -8.17
N LEU A 84 10.62 0.41 -8.82
CA LEU A 84 10.78 0.47 -10.28
C LEU A 84 9.67 -0.31 -11.01
N LEU A 85 9.23 -1.45 -10.48
CA LEU A 85 8.11 -2.23 -11.02
C LEU A 85 6.82 -1.41 -11.02
N PHE A 86 6.43 -0.86 -9.86
CA PHE A 86 5.23 -0.01 -9.74
C PHE A 86 5.33 1.22 -10.64
N LYS A 87 6.48 1.90 -10.63
CA LYS A 87 6.72 3.11 -11.44
C LYS A 87 6.65 2.81 -12.92
N GLY A 88 7.20 1.69 -13.36
CA GLY A 88 7.15 1.22 -14.74
C GLY A 88 5.72 0.92 -15.17
N ALA A 89 4.97 0.15 -14.37
CA ALA A 89 3.58 -0.17 -14.64
C ALA A 89 2.71 1.10 -14.79
N PHE A 90 2.90 2.08 -13.90
CA PHE A 90 2.16 3.34 -13.94
C PHE A 90 2.60 4.20 -15.13
N SER A 91 3.90 4.32 -15.38
CA SER A 91 4.40 5.17 -16.46
C SER A 91 4.08 4.64 -17.84
N TYR A 92 4.01 3.30 -17.99
CA TYR A 92 3.71 2.64 -19.26
C TYR A 92 2.20 2.46 -19.46
N TYR A 93 1.57 1.59 -18.67
CA TYR A 93 0.18 1.19 -18.94
C TYR A 93 -0.83 2.28 -18.63
N ARG A 94 -0.73 2.93 -17.47
CA ARG A 94 -1.69 3.97 -17.09
C ARG A 94 -1.66 5.14 -18.07
N ASN A 95 -0.46 5.67 -18.35
CA ASN A 95 -0.31 6.81 -19.25
C ASN A 95 -0.74 6.45 -20.67
N TYR A 96 -0.34 5.28 -21.18
CA TYR A 96 -0.73 4.85 -22.51
C TYR A 96 -2.26 4.68 -22.62
N ALA A 97 -2.88 3.98 -21.67
CA ALA A 97 -4.33 3.76 -21.66
C ALA A 97 -5.15 5.05 -21.45
N ALA A 98 -4.60 6.04 -20.73
CA ALA A 98 -5.26 7.32 -20.50
C ALA A 98 -5.19 8.28 -21.70
N HIS A 99 -4.15 8.20 -22.54
CA HIS A 99 -3.93 9.15 -23.64
C HIS A 99 -4.30 8.60 -25.02
N ASP A 100 -3.89 7.36 -25.32
CA ASP A 100 -4.12 6.74 -26.62
C ASP A 100 -4.96 5.47 -26.44
N GLY A 101 -4.38 4.46 -25.78
CA GLY A 101 -5.06 3.19 -25.49
C GLY A 101 -5.47 2.38 -26.72
N SER A 102 -5.33 2.90 -27.96
CA SER A 102 -5.86 2.27 -29.18
C SER A 102 -5.28 0.90 -29.48
N LYS A 103 -4.06 0.60 -28.98
CA LYS A 103 -3.42 -0.72 -29.14
C LYS A 103 -3.75 -1.69 -28.01
N ILE A 104 -4.55 -1.31 -27.01
CA ILE A 104 -4.97 -2.21 -25.94
C ILE A 104 -6.11 -3.07 -26.47
N ASP A 105 -5.75 -4.24 -26.99
CA ASP A 105 -6.69 -5.30 -27.32
C ASP A 105 -7.10 -6.12 -26.09
N GLU A 106 -7.96 -7.12 -26.31
CA GLU A 106 -8.42 -8.04 -25.26
C GLU A 106 -7.26 -8.71 -24.51
N THR A 107 -6.22 -9.14 -25.24
CA THR A 107 -5.09 -9.88 -24.66
C THR A 107 -4.24 -8.96 -23.78
N ILE A 108 -3.95 -7.75 -24.25
CA ILE A 108 -3.21 -6.75 -23.47
C ILE A 108 -4.03 -6.35 -22.24
N CYS A 109 -5.34 -6.17 -22.37
CA CYS A 109 -6.21 -5.85 -21.24
C CYS A 109 -6.14 -6.92 -20.15
N ILE A 110 -6.27 -8.21 -20.50
CA ILE A 110 -6.11 -9.32 -19.54
C ILE A 110 -4.76 -9.26 -18.84
N ARG A 111 -3.67 -9.06 -19.58
CA ARG A 111 -2.31 -8.99 -19.02
C ARG A 111 -2.15 -7.82 -18.04
N VAL A 112 -2.74 -6.66 -18.36
CA VAL A 112 -2.74 -5.51 -17.46
C VAL A 112 -3.57 -5.78 -16.21
N MET A 113 -4.73 -6.43 -16.34
CA MET A 113 -5.57 -6.80 -15.19
C MET A 113 -4.89 -7.82 -14.26
N VAL A 114 -4.16 -8.78 -14.82
CA VAL A 114 -3.35 -9.74 -14.05
C VAL A 114 -2.17 -9.03 -13.37
N LEU A 115 -1.44 -8.18 -14.09
CA LEU A 115 -0.36 -7.38 -13.48
C LEU A 115 -0.89 -6.48 -12.35
N ALA A 116 -2.03 -5.82 -12.55
CA ALA A 116 -2.66 -5.01 -11.51
C ALA A 116 -3.06 -5.84 -10.29
N SER A 117 -3.45 -7.10 -10.49
CA SER A 117 -3.77 -8.02 -9.40
C SER A 117 -2.52 -8.37 -8.57
N GLU A 118 -1.41 -8.71 -9.23
CA GLU A 118 -0.11 -8.93 -8.56
C GLU A 118 0.32 -7.70 -7.76
N LEU A 119 0.21 -6.49 -8.34
CA LEU A 119 0.54 -5.26 -7.64
C LEU A 119 -0.38 -4.99 -6.44
N LEU A 120 -1.66 -5.35 -6.53
CA LEU A 120 -2.60 -5.24 -5.41
C LEU A 120 -2.24 -6.19 -4.28
N ASP A 121 -1.84 -7.42 -4.58
CA ASP A 121 -1.39 -8.39 -3.57
C ASP A 121 -0.13 -7.87 -2.85
N LEU A 122 0.83 -7.31 -3.59
CA LEU A 122 2.01 -6.67 -3.01
C LEU A 122 1.66 -5.47 -2.12
N VAL A 123 0.67 -4.65 -2.50
CA VAL A 123 0.18 -3.55 -1.66
C VAL A 123 -0.52 -4.09 -0.41
N GLY A 124 -1.36 -5.12 -0.55
CA GLY A 124 -2.07 -5.74 0.57
C GLY A 124 -1.10 -6.26 1.63
N ALA A 125 -0.06 -6.97 1.19
CA ALA A 125 0.98 -7.55 2.02
C ALA A 125 2.08 -6.55 2.45
N SER A 126 2.05 -5.31 1.97
CA SER A 126 2.99 -4.28 2.41
C SER A 126 2.72 -3.82 3.85
N SER A 127 3.75 -3.35 4.53
CA SER A 127 3.62 -2.65 5.82
C SER A 127 3.86 -1.15 5.65
N VAL A 128 3.17 -0.36 6.48
CA VAL A 128 3.44 1.07 6.60
C VAL A 128 4.68 1.25 7.46
N SER A 129 5.61 2.08 7.02
CA SER A 129 6.82 2.40 7.78
C SER A 129 6.89 3.90 8.07
N PHE A 130 7.15 4.20 9.34
CA PHE A 130 7.25 5.56 9.86
C PHE A 130 8.69 6.02 10.12
N ALA A 131 9.68 5.18 9.83
CA ALA A 131 11.10 5.45 10.09
C ALA A 131 11.58 6.80 9.49
N GLU A 132 10.99 7.22 8.37
CA GLU A 132 11.37 8.45 7.67
C GLU A 132 10.40 9.62 7.89
N ILE A 133 9.46 9.52 8.85
CA ILE A 133 8.41 10.53 9.06
C ILE A 133 8.95 11.87 9.57
N GLY A 134 10.18 11.92 10.11
CA GLY A 134 10.81 13.17 10.55
C GLY A 134 10.52 13.54 12.01
N GLY A 135 10.13 12.56 12.83
CA GLY A 135 10.01 12.66 14.29
C GLY A 135 8.61 13.03 14.80
N VAL A 136 8.50 13.23 16.11
CA VAL A 136 7.25 13.36 16.87
C VAL A 136 6.28 14.40 16.29
N LYS A 137 6.80 15.56 15.88
CA LYS A 137 5.95 16.64 15.33
C LYS A 137 5.21 16.23 14.06
N GLU A 138 5.84 15.43 13.22
CA GLU A 138 5.20 14.98 11.98
C GLU A 138 4.22 13.83 12.26
N LEU A 139 4.51 12.96 13.24
CA LEU A 139 3.54 11.96 13.71
C LEU A 139 2.22 12.60 14.15
N ILE A 140 2.30 13.70 14.90
CA ILE A 140 1.12 14.45 15.36
C ILE A 140 0.40 15.09 14.17
N LYS A 141 1.14 15.71 13.25
CA LYS A 141 0.58 16.34 12.06
C LYS A 141 -0.13 15.35 11.12
N GLN A 142 0.32 14.10 11.08
CA GLN A 142 -0.33 13.02 10.32
C GLN A 142 -1.51 12.39 11.08
N GLY A 143 -1.80 12.82 12.30
CA GLY A 143 -2.92 12.32 13.10
C GLY A 143 -2.67 10.95 13.74
N ILE A 144 -1.42 10.47 13.75
CA ILE A 144 -1.07 9.19 14.40
C ILE A 144 -1.15 9.35 15.93
N PHE A 145 -0.72 10.50 16.44
CA PHE A 145 -0.86 10.88 17.85
C PHE A 145 -1.56 12.24 17.93
N ASP A 146 -2.43 12.42 18.91
CA ASP A 146 -3.12 13.70 19.13
C ASP A 146 -2.15 14.77 19.66
N ASN A 147 -1.15 14.35 20.44
CA ASN A 147 -0.18 15.22 21.10
C ASN A 147 1.05 14.44 21.58
N GLU A 148 2.09 15.18 22.01
CA GLU A 148 3.34 14.60 22.51
C GLU A 148 3.14 13.78 23.79
N SER A 149 2.13 14.09 24.61
CA SER A 149 1.85 13.37 25.85
C SER A 149 1.38 11.94 25.59
N GLN A 150 0.61 11.72 24.53
CA GLN A 150 0.15 10.39 24.13
C GLN A 150 1.33 9.50 23.72
N LEU A 151 2.28 10.04 22.95
CA LEU A 151 3.51 9.31 22.63
C LEU A 151 4.36 9.04 23.88
N SER A 152 4.48 10.02 24.77
CA SER A 152 5.25 9.86 26.01
C SER A 152 4.64 8.81 26.95
N ASP A 153 3.32 8.74 27.06
CA ASP A 153 2.62 7.72 27.85
C ASP A 153 2.83 6.33 27.24
N LEU A 154 2.71 6.18 25.92
CA LEU A 154 2.97 4.92 25.24
C LEU A 154 4.42 4.45 25.44
N LEU A 155 5.41 5.33 25.28
CA LEU A 155 6.82 5.00 25.54
C LEU A 155 7.06 4.63 27.02
N SER A 156 6.42 5.35 27.94
CA SER A 156 6.50 5.02 29.37
C SER A 156 5.88 3.67 29.68
N PHE A 157 4.76 3.35 29.04
CA PHE A 157 4.10 2.06 29.19
C PHE A 157 4.97 0.93 28.64
N LEU A 158 5.45 1.04 27.40
CA LEU A 158 6.28 0.03 26.75
C LEU A 158 7.61 -0.19 27.50
N SER A 159 8.24 0.87 28.01
CA SER A 159 9.46 0.74 28.83
C SER A 159 9.23 0.14 30.22
N SER A 160 7.99 0.17 30.72
CA SER A 160 7.61 -0.49 31.97
C SER A 160 7.26 -1.96 31.81
N GLN A 161 7.06 -2.43 30.56
CA GLN A 161 6.76 -3.83 30.30
C GLN A 161 8.00 -4.70 30.55
N VAL A 162 7.79 -5.81 31.26
CA VAL A 162 8.81 -6.83 31.48
C VAL A 162 8.28 -8.13 30.91
N PHE A 163 8.98 -8.70 29.94
CA PHE A 163 8.61 -9.95 29.28
C PHE A 163 9.48 -11.10 29.79
N PRO A 164 9.15 -11.73 30.93
CA PRO A 164 9.81 -12.96 31.30
C PRO A 164 9.52 -14.03 30.24
N HIS A 165 10.57 -14.62 29.67
CA HIS A 165 10.51 -15.73 28.72
C HIS A 165 9.84 -15.43 27.36
N GLU A 166 9.90 -14.18 26.85
CA GLU A 166 9.34 -13.79 25.54
C GLU A 166 7.84 -14.06 25.38
N ILE A 167 7.11 -14.17 26.49
CA ILE A 167 5.66 -14.29 26.50
C ILE A 167 5.08 -12.86 26.48
N PHE A 168 4.42 -12.50 25.37
CA PHE A 168 3.79 -11.19 25.17
C PHE A 168 2.32 -11.14 25.60
N ASP A 169 1.84 -12.19 26.26
CA ASP A 169 0.45 -12.33 26.70
C ASP A 169 0.05 -11.13 27.59
N GLY A 170 -0.96 -10.37 27.18
CA GLY A 170 -1.49 -9.22 27.94
C GLY A 170 -1.03 -7.85 27.44
N MET A 171 0.11 -7.72 26.75
CA MET A 171 0.59 -6.40 26.32
C MET A 171 -0.36 -5.75 25.30
N PHE A 172 -0.83 -6.52 24.32
CA PHE A 172 -1.73 -6.02 23.30
C PHE A 172 -3.12 -5.71 23.88
N GLU A 173 -3.58 -6.51 24.86
CA GLU A 173 -4.78 -6.21 25.62
C GLU A 173 -4.65 -4.90 26.41
N ASP A 174 -3.55 -4.70 27.13
CA ASP A 174 -3.28 -3.47 27.91
C ASP A 174 -3.18 -2.23 27.01
N LEU A 175 -2.58 -2.36 25.82
CA LEU A 175 -2.54 -1.30 24.81
C LEU A 175 -3.96 -0.93 24.34
N ALA A 176 -4.81 -1.93 24.10
CA ALA A 176 -6.19 -1.73 23.72
C ALA A 176 -7.02 -1.07 24.85
N GLU A 177 -6.84 -1.48 26.11
CA GLU A 177 -7.50 -0.87 27.27
C GLU A 177 -7.12 0.61 27.44
N ARG A 178 -5.89 0.96 27.09
CA ARG A 178 -5.38 2.34 27.07
C ARG A 178 -5.80 3.13 25.83
N SER A 179 -6.62 2.54 24.95
CA SER A 179 -7.08 3.15 23.70
C SER A 179 -5.97 3.44 22.69
N TYR A 180 -4.87 2.68 22.73
CA TYR A 180 -3.85 2.74 21.68
C TYR A 180 -4.26 1.87 20.48
N SER A 181 -4.14 2.43 19.29
CA SER A 181 -4.36 1.69 18.05
C SER A 181 -3.14 0.88 17.64
N GLU A 182 -3.35 -0.13 16.79
CA GLU A 182 -2.26 -0.91 16.19
C GLU A 182 -1.24 -0.05 15.46
N GLN A 183 -1.72 0.95 14.73
CA GLN A 183 -0.89 1.91 14.03
C GLN A 183 0.02 2.68 15.00
N GLN A 184 -0.44 3.02 16.20
CA GLN A 184 0.32 3.81 17.18
C GLN A 184 1.49 3.03 17.77
N TYR A 185 1.27 1.79 18.24
CA TYR A 185 2.39 1.01 18.78
C TYR A 185 3.33 0.51 17.69
N GLN A 186 2.84 0.19 16.49
CA GLN A 186 3.70 -0.16 15.35
C GLN A 186 4.62 1.02 14.97
N THR A 187 4.10 2.25 15.00
CA THR A 187 4.90 3.46 14.78
C THR A 187 6.08 3.56 15.75
N VAL A 188 5.87 3.22 17.02
CA VAL A 188 6.95 3.27 18.03
C VAL A 188 7.99 2.18 17.77
N PHE A 189 7.56 0.95 17.49
CA PHE A 189 8.47 -0.15 17.17
C PHE A 189 9.31 0.12 15.91
N ASP A 190 8.72 0.78 14.91
CA ASP A 190 9.40 1.16 13.67
C ASP A 190 10.46 2.27 13.86
N LEU A 191 10.32 3.11 14.88
CA LEU A 191 11.21 4.26 15.12
C LEU A 191 12.46 3.90 15.94
N GLY A 192 12.43 2.78 16.69
CA GLY A 192 13.52 2.33 17.55
C GLY A 192 13.46 2.90 18.96
#